data_AF-A0A7L8S6F0-F1
#
_entry.id   AF-A0A7L8S6F0-F1
#
_cell.length_a   1.000
_cell.length_b   1.000
_cell.length_c   1.000
_cell.angle_alpha   90.00
_cell.angle_beta   90.00
_cell.angle_gamma   90.00
#
_symmetry.space_group_name_H-M   'P 1'
#
loop_
_entity.id
_entity.type
_entity.pdbx_description
1 polymer ?
#
loop_
_entity_poly.entity_id
_entity_poly.type
_entity_poly.pdbx_seq_one_letter_code
_entity_poly.pdbx_strand_id
1 'polypeptide(L)'
;MRQGSDNLSPNSKALDAIRIDQAKALAISDDHDAQDRAWFDTQSWNRDPHSLRAALTRDHVRSTDKIALFVGVEAYEAAGGTIARDLFGEADSTFLTDRALLTKLATEVLEQKTKPLKIKGWKWVDTSLGTSAIHNGGFARIFPIGHAPTEAEQTELASLAEQFDEIAGRIEDYAEGDSAIDTDEAELARVEQRIEDIKNAGKVYDTEEKALAGCIVTIAHDGTMHIELGLVQPDDLAALRALRNLDTANGDAGQDDASMHGPCQCQKGRSRNLRKAWCHGLFRCADRGTDGDPHRRHAQ
;
A
#
# COMPACT_ATOMS: atom_id res chain seq x y z
N MET A 1 30.52 43.79 66.20
CA MET A 1 29.51 44.36 65.29
C MET A 1 29.80 43.87 63.88
N ARG A 2 29.02 42.89 63.41
CA ARG A 2 29.01 42.45 62.01
C ARG A 2 28.15 43.44 61.24
N GLN A 3 28.63 44.00 60.14
CA GLN A 3 27.77 44.53 59.09
C GLN A 3 28.09 43.75 57.82
N GLY A 4 27.14 42.92 57.41
CA GLY A 4 27.07 42.38 56.08
C GLY A 4 26.65 43.50 55.14
N SER A 5 27.34 43.59 54.02
CA SER A 5 26.87 44.35 52.87
C SER A 5 26.71 43.34 51.76
N ASP A 6 25.45 42.95 51.59
CA ASP A 6 24.92 42.26 50.43
C ASP A 6 25.40 42.96 49.16
N ASN A 7 26.11 42.22 48.32
CA ASN A 7 26.36 42.59 46.93
C ASN A 7 26.33 41.33 46.06
N LEU A 8 25.22 40.59 46.17
CA LEU A 8 24.80 39.67 45.12
C LEU A 8 23.91 40.43 44.12
N SER A 9 24.35 40.38 42.87
CA SER A 9 23.72 40.84 41.64
C SER A 9 22.18 40.70 41.63
N PRO A 10 21.43 41.69 41.11
CA PRO A 10 19.96 41.70 41.17
C PRO A 10 19.26 40.71 40.22
N ASN A 11 19.98 39.76 39.60
CA ASN A 11 19.42 38.88 38.56
C ASN A 11 19.05 37.45 38.99
N SER A 12 18.96 37.15 40.31
CA SER A 12 18.81 35.76 40.76
C SER A 12 17.42 35.33 41.24
N LYS A 13 16.33 36.11 41.03
CA LYS A 13 14.98 35.69 41.44
C LYS A 13 13.85 36.21 40.54
N ALA A 14 13.91 35.90 39.25
CA ALA A 14 12.69 35.56 38.53
C ALA A 14 12.62 34.03 38.52
N LEU A 15 11.90 33.45 39.48
CA LEU A 15 11.33 32.13 39.25
C LEU A 15 10.42 32.33 38.04
N ASP A 16 10.85 31.89 36.86
CA ASP A 16 9.97 31.80 35.69
C ASP A 16 8.80 30.91 36.12
N ALA A 17 7.72 31.54 36.58
CA ALA A 17 6.55 30.83 37.05
C ALA A 17 5.97 30.08 35.85
N ILE A 18 6.06 28.74 35.89
CA ILE A 18 5.51 27.90 34.84
C ILE A 18 4.01 28.20 34.71
N ARG A 19 3.58 28.54 33.50
CA ARG A 19 2.16 28.74 33.20
C ARG A 19 1.47 27.38 33.15
N ILE A 20 0.17 27.35 33.47
CA ILE A 20 -0.63 26.12 33.46
C ILE A 20 -0.52 25.39 32.12
N ASP A 21 -0.55 26.11 30.99
CA ASP A 21 -0.48 25.49 29.67
C ASP A 21 0.89 24.87 29.37
N GLN A 22 1.97 25.42 29.95
CA GLN A 22 3.31 24.84 29.87
C GLN A 22 3.42 23.58 30.73
N ALA A 23 2.85 23.61 31.94
CA ALA A 23 2.79 22.43 32.80
C ALA A 23 1.98 21.29 32.16
N LYS A 24 0.85 21.61 31.52
CA LYS A 24 0.06 20.63 30.73
C LYS A 24 0.86 20.03 29.58
N ALA A 25 1.69 20.83 28.89
CA ALA A 25 2.55 20.34 27.82
C ALA A 25 3.64 19.40 28.32
N LEU A 26 4.20 19.64 29.51
CA LEU A 26 5.18 18.74 30.13
C LEU A 26 4.57 17.41 30.59
N ALA A 27 3.28 17.40 30.95
CA ALA A 27 2.55 16.21 31.40
C ALA A 27 2.27 15.16 30.29
N ILE A 28 2.84 15.31 29.09
CA ILE A 28 2.80 14.30 28.04
C ILE A 28 3.70 13.08 28.35
N SER A 29 4.79 13.33 29.07
CA SER A 29 5.73 12.30 29.49
C SER A 29 5.68 12.17 31.00
N ASP A 30 5.68 10.96 31.54
CA ASP A 30 5.84 10.72 32.98
C ASP A 30 7.33 10.64 33.40
N ASP A 31 8.26 10.73 32.44
CA ASP A 31 9.70 10.78 32.69
C ASP A 31 10.12 12.21 33.09
N HIS A 32 10.41 12.37 34.39
CA HIS A 32 10.87 13.64 34.96
C HIS A 32 12.18 14.14 34.34
N ASP A 33 13.12 13.27 33.98
CA ASP A 33 14.39 13.68 33.38
C ASP A 33 14.17 14.22 31.95
N ALA A 34 13.19 13.66 31.23
CA ALA A 34 12.76 14.20 29.94
C ALA A 34 12.04 15.54 30.07
N GLN A 35 11.17 15.70 31.09
CA GLN A 35 10.50 16.97 31.38
C GLN A 35 11.52 18.09 31.72
N ASP A 36 12.51 17.77 32.56
CA ASP A 36 13.56 18.72 32.94
C ASP A 36 14.42 19.11 31.74
N ARG A 37 14.86 18.15 30.91
CA ARG A 37 15.57 18.46 29.66
C ARG A 37 14.73 19.33 28.73
N ALA A 38 13.47 18.97 28.50
CA ALA A 38 12.58 19.75 27.65
C ALA A 38 12.40 21.19 28.16
N TRP A 39 12.38 21.40 29.48
CA TRP A 39 12.29 22.72 30.09
C TRP A 39 13.61 23.48 30.04
N PHE A 40 14.70 22.91 30.56
CA PHE A 40 15.97 23.60 30.77
C PHE A 40 16.81 23.75 29.48
N ASP A 41 16.75 22.79 28.57
CA ASP A 41 17.48 22.88 27.28
C ASP A 41 16.77 23.81 26.28
N THR A 42 15.47 24.05 26.48
CA THR A 42 14.70 25.01 25.69
C THR A 42 14.91 26.42 26.22
N GLN A 43 15.30 27.34 25.33
CA GLN A 43 15.45 28.76 25.63
C GLN A 43 14.15 29.33 26.21
N SER A 44 14.23 30.21 27.21
CA SER A 44 13.05 30.71 27.95
C SER A 44 11.97 31.34 27.06
N TRP A 45 12.36 32.00 25.96
CA TRP A 45 11.44 32.60 24.98
C TRP A 45 10.76 31.58 24.05
N ASN A 46 11.25 30.34 23.99
CA ASN A 46 10.72 29.25 23.16
C ASN A 46 10.08 28.14 24.00
N ARG A 47 9.68 28.44 25.25
CA ARG A 47 8.97 27.49 26.13
C ARG A 47 7.46 27.59 25.98
N ASP A 48 6.95 27.94 24.81
CA ASP A 48 5.51 27.84 24.56
C ASP A 48 5.06 26.36 24.58
N PRO A 49 3.78 26.08 24.87
CA PRO A 49 3.30 24.70 24.95
C PRO A 49 3.63 23.85 23.73
N HIS A 50 3.55 24.40 22.51
CA HIS A 50 3.83 23.64 21.29
C HIS A 50 5.30 23.20 21.24
N SER A 51 6.23 24.11 21.52
CA SER A 51 7.67 23.81 21.57
C SER A 51 8.04 22.78 22.62
N LEU A 52 7.43 22.83 23.81
CA LEU A 52 7.67 21.84 24.88
C LEU A 52 7.14 20.45 24.48
N ARG A 53 5.94 20.37 23.89
CA ARG A 53 5.40 19.10 23.36
C ARG A 53 6.31 18.53 22.27
N ALA A 54 6.78 19.38 21.35
CA ALA A 54 7.68 18.97 20.28
C ALA A 54 9.03 18.46 20.82
N ALA A 55 9.57 19.07 21.89
CA ALA A 55 10.79 18.60 22.54
C ALA A 55 10.62 17.22 23.16
N LEU A 56 9.49 16.98 23.84
CA LEU A 56 9.20 15.69 24.50
C LEU A 56 8.83 14.57 23.53
N THR A 57 8.24 14.90 22.38
CA THR A 57 7.77 13.91 21.40
C THR A 57 8.70 13.74 20.21
N ARG A 58 9.86 14.42 20.20
CA ARG A 58 10.79 14.45 19.08
C ARG A 58 11.25 13.06 18.62
N ASP A 59 11.59 12.23 19.58
CA ASP A 59 12.11 10.88 19.33
C ASP A 59 10.99 9.82 19.30
N HIS A 60 9.79 10.20 19.78
CA HIS A 60 8.61 9.35 19.73
C HIS A 60 8.06 9.23 18.31
N VAL A 61 7.23 8.20 18.10
CA VAL A 61 6.53 7.94 16.85
C VAL A 61 5.04 8.08 17.11
N ARG A 62 4.32 8.81 16.25
CA ARG A 62 2.86 8.94 16.38
C ARG A 62 2.21 7.60 16.05
N SER A 63 1.10 7.28 16.71
CA SER A 63 0.28 6.11 16.37
C SER A 63 -0.21 6.13 14.91
N THR A 64 -0.35 7.31 14.32
CA THR A 64 -0.72 7.53 12.91
C THR A 64 0.45 7.45 11.94
N ASP A 65 1.68 7.23 12.40
CA ASP A 65 2.81 6.98 11.52
C ASP A 65 2.63 5.64 10.80
N LYS A 66 3.01 5.58 9.54
CA LYS A 66 2.85 4.37 8.71
C LYS A 66 3.48 3.11 9.32
N ILE A 67 4.60 3.22 10.04
CA ILE A 67 5.26 2.06 10.65
C ILE A 67 4.45 1.60 11.87
N ALA A 68 3.91 2.55 12.65
CA ALA A 68 3.03 2.26 13.78
C ALA A 68 1.70 1.63 13.33
N LEU A 69 1.12 2.13 12.23
CA LEU A 69 -0.08 1.55 11.62
C LEU A 69 0.17 0.13 11.09
N PHE A 70 1.33 -0.10 10.45
CA PHE A 70 1.68 -1.41 9.89
C PHE A 70 1.90 -2.49 10.96
N VAL A 71 2.59 -2.15 12.06
CA VAL A 71 2.82 -3.08 13.17
C VAL A 71 1.56 -3.22 14.03
N GLY A 72 0.83 -2.12 14.22
CA GLY A 72 -0.28 -2.03 15.15
C GLY A 72 0.18 -1.74 16.58
N VAL A 73 -0.62 -0.95 17.30
CA VAL A 73 -0.34 -0.53 18.68
C VAL A 73 -0.31 -1.73 19.63
N GLU A 74 -1.26 -2.65 19.49
CA GLU A 74 -1.39 -3.84 20.34
C GLU A 74 -0.18 -4.77 20.21
N ALA A 75 0.33 -4.97 18.99
CA ALA A 75 1.50 -5.81 18.75
C ALA A 75 2.78 -5.19 19.32
N TYR A 76 2.89 -3.86 19.26
CA TYR A 76 4.00 -3.13 19.86
C TYR A 76 3.98 -3.19 21.39
N GLU A 77 2.81 -3.04 22.03
CA GLU A 77 2.66 -3.22 23.49
C GLU A 77 2.97 -4.66 23.91
N ALA A 78 2.50 -5.65 23.15
CA ALA A 78 2.77 -7.06 23.40
C ALA A 78 4.28 -7.39 23.32
N ALA A 79 5.03 -6.66 22.52
CA ALA A 79 6.49 -6.76 22.44
C ALA A 79 7.23 -6.01 23.57
N GLY A 80 6.50 -5.42 24.52
CA GLY A 80 7.05 -4.65 25.65
C GLY A 80 7.29 -3.18 25.34
N GLY A 81 6.73 -2.66 24.25
CA GLY A 81 6.84 -1.26 23.88
C GLY A 81 6.02 -0.34 24.80
N THR A 82 6.59 0.81 25.15
CA THR A 82 5.90 1.82 25.98
C THR A 82 5.18 2.85 25.11
N ILE A 83 4.01 3.27 25.59
CA ILE A 83 3.17 4.29 24.96
C ILE A 83 3.03 5.49 25.90
N ALA A 84 3.19 6.68 25.34
CA ALA A 84 2.85 7.94 25.99
C ALA A 84 1.53 8.48 25.39
N ARG A 85 0.58 8.84 26.25
CA ARG A 85 -0.69 9.45 25.85
C ARG A 85 -0.76 10.86 26.39
N ASP A 86 -1.03 11.83 25.52
CA ASP A 86 -1.24 13.21 25.94
C ASP A 86 -2.58 13.34 26.66
N LEU A 87 -2.54 13.47 27.99
CA LEU A 87 -3.73 13.61 28.85
C LEU A 87 -4.56 14.87 28.54
N PHE A 88 -3.95 15.88 27.91
CA PHE A 88 -4.59 17.13 27.52
C PHE A 88 -4.65 17.29 26.00
N GLY A 89 -4.40 16.21 25.25
CA GLY A 89 -4.48 16.15 23.80
C GLY A 89 -5.84 15.63 23.32
N GLU A 90 -6.00 15.55 22.00
CA GLU A 90 -7.12 14.83 21.39
C GLU A 90 -6.97 13.32 21.64
N ALA A 91 -8.07 12.56 21.56
CA ALA A 91 -8.10 11.12 21.86
C ALA A 91 -7.06 10.31 21.06
N ASP A 92 -6.69 10.78 19.88
CA ASP A 92 -5.74 10.12 18.96
C ASP A 92 -4.28 10.55 19.16
N SER A 93 -3.98 11.32 20.21
CA SER A 93 -2.63 11.84 20.54
C SER A 93 -1.77 10.78 21.25
N THR A 94 -1.65 9.61 20.62
CA THR A 94 -0.89 8.48 21.16
C THR A 94 0.50 8.41 20.52
N PHE A 95 1.52 8.24 21.35
CA PHE A 95 2.92 8.20 20.94
C PHE A 95 3.60 6.92 21.39
N LEU A 96 4.27 6.23 20.48
CA LEU A 96 5.13 5.09 20.75
C LEU A 96 6.53 5.63 21.06
N THR A 97 7.07 5.28 22.22
CA THR A 97 8.32 5.88 22.71
C THR A 97 9.58 5.19 22.18
N ASP A 98 9.50 3.90 21.82
CA ASP A 98 10.63 3.11 21.33
C ASP A 98 10.55 2.90 19.81
N ARG A 99 11.22 3.80 19.08
CA ARG A 99 11.35 3.71 17.61
C ARG A 99 12.16 2.50 17.17
N ALA A 100 13.16 2.08 17.95
CA ALA A 100 14.05 1.00 17.56
C ALA A 100 13.30 -0.34 17.61
N LEU A 101 12.51 -0.57 18.66
CA LEU A 101 11.62 -1.71 18.77
C LEU A 101 10.60 -1.73 17.62
N LEU A 102 9.97 -0.58 17.33
CA LEU A 102 8.99 -0.48 16.25
C LEU A 102 9.60 -0.82 14.88
N THR A 103 10.79 -0.29 14.60
CA THR A 103 11.53 -0.58 13.36
C THR A 103 11.86 -2.08 13.26
N LYS A 104 12.33 -2.68 14.36
CA LYS A 104 12.66 -4.11 14.42
C LYS A 104 11.44 -4.98 14.12
N LEU A 105 10.30 -4.71 14.78
CA LEU A 105 9.05 -5.46 14.55
C LEU A 105 8.59 -5.32 13.10
N ALA A 106 8.61 -4.11 12.54
CA ALA A 106 8.23 -3.88 11.15
C ALA A 106 9.13 -4.66 10.19
N THR A 107 10.45 -4.65 10.39
CA THR A 107 11.40 -5.43 9.58
C THR A 107 11.14 -6.92 9.69
N GLU A 108 10.95 -7.47 10.90
CA GLU A 108 10.68 -8.90 11.09
C GLU A 108 9.39 -9.34 10.39
N VAL A 109 8.32 -8.54 10.48
CA VAL A 109 7.05 -8.82 9.79
C VAL A 109 7.25 -8.78 8.27
N LEU A 110 7.94 -7.76 7.74
CA LEU A 110 8.24 -7.66 6.31
C LEU A 110 9.04 -8.86 5.82
N GLU A 111 10.11 -9.23 6.52
CA GLU A 111 10.95 -10.38 6.19
C GLU A 111 10.14 -11.67 6.13
N GLN A 112 9.24 -11.90 7.09
CA GLN A 112 8.34 -13.06 7.06
C GLN A 112 7.43 -13.06 5.82
N LYS A 113 6.88 -11.90 5.45
CA LYS A 113 6.02 -11.75 4.27
C LYS A 113 6.79 -11.89 2.95
N THR A 114 8.10 -11.67 2.93
CA THR A 114 8.93 -11.87 1.72
C THR A 114 9.30 -13.32 1.43
N LYS A 115 9.29 -14.21 2.44
CA LYS A 115 9.58 -15.64 2.26
C LYS A 115 8.79 -16.30 1.12
N PRO A 116 7.44 -16.15 1.02
CA PRO A 116 6.69 -16.71 -0.11
C PRO A 116 7.07 -16.10 -1.46
N LEU A 117 7.57 -14.86 -1.51
CA LEU A 117 8.00 -14.23 -2.75
C LEU A 117 9.32 -14.84 -3.26
N LYS A 118 10.25 -15.18 -2.36
CA LYS A 118 11.49 -15.87 -2.73
C LYS A 118 11.21 -17.22 -3.40
N ILE A 119 10.19 -17.93 -2.94
CA ILE A 119 9.76 -19.22 -3.51
C ILE A 119 9.18 -19.06 -4.93
N LYS A 120 8.63 -17.89 -5.26
CA LYS A 120 8.03 -17.62 -6.57
C LYS A 120 9.06 -17.43 -7.70
N GLY A 121 10.37 -17.59 -7.44
CA GLY A 121 11.41 -17.61 -8.48
C GLY A 121 11.90 -16.22 -8.94
N TRP A 122 11.78 -15.20 -8.09
CA TRP A 122 12.42 -13.90 -8.32
C TRP A 122 13.92 -13.98 -8.00
N LYS A 123 14.76 -13.29 -8.78
CA LYS A 123 16.22 -13.28 -8.58
C LYS A 123 16.61 -12.77 -7.20
N TRP A 124 15.95 -11.71 -6.75
CA TRP A 124 16.19 -11.07 -5.47
C TRP A 124 14.88 -10.53 -4.90
N VAL A 125 14.83 -10.43 -3.57
CA VAL A 125 13.71 -9.85 -2.85
C VAL A 125 14.29 -8.96 -1.77
N ASP A 126 13.94 -7.68 -1.80
CA ASP A 126 14.39 -6.69 -0.84
C ASP A 126 13.21 -6.08 -0.07
N THR A 127 13.49 -5.53 1.10
CA THR A 127 12.51 -4.91 1.99
C THR A 127 12.96 -3.52 2.37
N SER A 128 12.05 -2.55 2.31
CA SER A 128 12.30 -1.19 2.75
C SER A 128 11.12 -0.64 3.53
N LEU A 129 11.39 0.10 4.60
CA LEU A 129 10.33 0.76 5.40
C LEU A 129 9.69 1.95 4.66
N GLY A 130 10.24 2.35 3.51
CA GLY A 130 9.70 3.41 2.67
C GLY A 130 9.80 3.15 1.17
N THR A 131 8.94 3.84 0.42
CA THR A 131 8.84 3.74 -1.04
C THR A 131 10.02 4.38 -1.79
N SER A 132 10.84 5.19 -1.11
CA SER A 132 11.99 5.87 -1.71
C SER A 132 12.99 4.92 -2.36
N ALA A 133 13.14 3.70 -1.82
CA ALA A 133 14.02 2.68 -2.40
C ALA A 133 13.64 2.34 -3.84
N ILE A 134 12.33 2.26 -4.15
CA ILE A 134 11.83 1.94 -5.49
C ILE A 134 12.14 3.07 -6.47
N HIS A 135 11.96 4.33 -6.04
CA HIS A 135 12.12 5.49 -6.92
C HIS A 135 13.60 5.87 -7.16
N ASN A 136 14.46 5.65 -6.16
CA ASN A 136 15.86 6.07 -6.23
C ASN A 136 16.81 5.00 -6.78
N GLY A 137 16.36 3.75 -6.91
CA GLY A 137 17.22 2.61 -7.28
C GLY A 137 17.53 2.46 -8.77
N GLY A 138 16.93 3.27 -9.65
CA GLY A 138 17.24 3.24 -11.09
C GLY A 138 16.84 1.94 -11.80
N PHE A 139 15.85 1.22 -11.26
CA PHE A 139 15.41 -0.07 -11.80
C PHE A 139 14.69 0.07 -13.14
N ALA A 140 14.91 -0.88 -14.06
CA ALA A 140 13.98 -1.09 -15.17
C ALA A 140 12.82 -1.99 -14.72
N ARG A 141 11.78 -2.07 -15.56
CA ARG A 141 10.54 -2.79 -15.26
C ARG A 141 10.25 -3.85 -16.31
N ILE A 142 9.85 -5.02 -15.84
CA ILE A 142 9.16 -6.04 -16.63
C ILE A 142 7.69 -6.03 -16.23
N PHE A 143 6.82 -6.38 -17.16
CA PHE A 143 5.38 -6.36 -16.94
C PHE A 143 4.83 -7.77 -17.11
N PRO A 144 3.81 -8.15 -16.31
CA PRO A 144 3.15 -9.42 -16.52
C PRO A 144 2.39 -9.39 -17.84
N ILE A 145 2.41 -10.53 -18.53
CA ILE A 145 1.62 -10.79 -19.71
C ILE A 145 0.29 -11.37 -19.23
N GLY A 146 -0.83 -10.80 -19.70
CA GLY A 146 -2.15 -11.33 -19.40
C GLY A 146 -2.46 -12.50 -20.32
N HIS A 147 -2.78 -13.65 -19.74
CA HIS A 147 -3.38 -14.75 -20.48
C HIS A 147 -4.91 -14.63 -20.48
N ALA A 148 -5.53 -15.15 -21.54
CA ALA A 148 -6.97 -15.34 -21.55
C ALA A 148 -7.33 -16.34 -20.43
N PRO A 149 -8.34 -16.05 -19.59
CA PRO A 149 -8.78 -16.99 -18.57
C PRO A 149 -9.20 -18.31 -19.21
N THR A 150 -8.85 -19.43 -18.57
CA THR A 150 -9.27 -20.77 -19.00
C THR A 150 -10.80 -20.90 -18.89
N GLU A 151 -11.40 -21.88 -19.59
CA GLU A 151 -12.85 -22.12 -19.47
C GLU A 151 -13.31 -22.34 -18.01
N ALA A 152 -12.48 -23.01 -17.21
CA ALA A 152 -12.73 -23.22 -15.78
C ALA A 152 -12.73 -21.91 -15.00
N GLU A 153 -11.73 -21.05 -15.22
CA GLU A 153 -11.66 -19.72 -14.58
C GLU A 153 -12.78 -18.79 -15.05
N GLN A 154 -13.16 -18.84 -16.33
CA GLN A 154 -14.31 -18.09 -16.85
C GLN A 154 -15.62 -18.53 -16.18
N THR A 155 -15.82 -19.83 -16.03
CA THR A 155 -17.00 -20.40 -15.34
C THR A 155 -17.03 -19.97 -13.88
N GLU A 156 -15.89 -20.03 -13.19
CA GLU A 156 -15.78 -19.59 -11.80
C GLU A 156 -16.04 -18.09 -11.65
N LEU A 157 -15.45 -17.25 -12.52
CA LEU A 157 -15.68 -15.81 -12.53
C LEU A 157 -17.14 -15.46 -12.78
N ALA A 158 -17.83 -16.18 -13.68
CA ALA A 158 -19.25 -15.98 -13.92
C ALA A 158 -20.10 -16.32 -12.68
N SER A 159 -19.80 -17.43 -12.01
CA SER A 159 -20.48 -17.82 -10.76
C SER A 159 -20.22 -16.83 -9.62
N LEU A 160 -18.99 -16.33 -9.48
CA LEU A 160 -18.64 -15.33 -8.48
C LEU A 160 -19.31 -13.97 -8.77
N ALA A 161 -19.47 -13.60 -10.04
CA ALA A 161 -20.18 -12.38 -10.42
C ALA A 161 -21.68 -12.47 -10.07
N GLU A 162 -22.31 -13.63 -10.28
CA GLU A 162 -23.70 -13.86 -9.88
C GLU A 162 -23.86 -13.80 -8.35
N GLN A 163 -22.95 -14.43 -7.60
CA GLN A 163 -22.92 -14.33 -6.13
C GLN A 163 -22.73 -12.89 -5.66
N PHE A 164 -21.85 -12.12 -6.32
CA PHE A 164 -21.64 -10.71 -6.01
C PHE A 164 -22.94 -9.91 -6.17
N ASP A 165 -23.62 -10.06 -7.31
CA ASP A 165 -24.88 -9.35 -7.60
C ASP A 165 -25.99 -9.75 -6.61
N GLU A 166 -26.06 -11.03 -6.22
CA GLU A 166 -27.03 -11.51 -5.22
C GLU A 166 -26.78 -10.89 -3.84
N ILE A 167 -25.54 -10.95 -3.34
CA ILE A 167 -25.18 -10.41 -2.02
C ILE A 167 -25.38 -8.89 -2.01
N ALA A 168 -24.95 -8.19 -3.06
CA ALA A 168 -25.17 -6.74 -3.19
C ALA A 168 -26.67 -6.39 -3.18
N GLY A 169 -27.51 -7.18 -3.85
CA GLY A 169 -28.96 -7.01 -3.82
C GLY A 169 -29.55 -7.19 -2.42
N ARG A 170 -29.11 -8.20 -1.66
CA ARG A 170 -29.56 -8.40 -0.26
C ARG A 170 -29.19 -7.21 0.63
N ILE A 171 -27.98 -6.68 0.49
CA ILE A 171 -27.52 -5.51 1.24
C ILE A 171 -28.41 -4.29 0.94
N GLU A 172 -28.79 -4.07 -0.33
CA GLU A 172 -29.69 -2.98 -0.71
C GLU A 172 -31.11 -3.12 -0.14
N ASP A 173 -31.58 -4.35 0.07
CA ASP A 173 -32.91 -4.64 0.62
C ASP A 173 -32.97 -4.51 2.16
N TYR A 174 -31.84 -4.50 2.86
CA TYR A 174 -31.78 -4.36 4.31
C TYR A 174 -32.13 -2.95 4.79
N ALA A 175 -32.72 -2.87 5.97
CA ALA A 175 -32.94 -1.59 6.65
C ALA A 175 -31.62 -1.07 7.23
N GLU A 176 -31.46 0.26 7.26
CA GLU A 176 -30.26 0.89 7.82
C GLU A 176 -30.01 0.44 9.27
N GLY A 177 -28.80 -0.05 9.54
CA GLY A 177 -28.38 -0.54 10.85
C GLY A 177 -28.74 -2.00 11.14
N ASP A 178 -29.21 -2.78 10.15
CA ASP A 178 -29.37 -4.22 10.29
C ASP A 178 -28.01 -4.92 10.41
N SER A 179 -27.83 -5.74 11.44
CA SER A 179 -26.63 -6.56 11.64
C SER A 179 -26.32 -7.55 10.51
N ALA A 180 -27.32 -7.88 9.68
CA ALA A 180 -27.12 -8.71 8.49
C ALA A 180 -26.28 -8.00 7.42
N ILE A 181 -26.28 -6.65 7.40
CA ILE A 181 -25.46 -5.86 6.47
C ILE A 181 -23.98 -6.17 6.66
N ASP A 182 -23.47 -6.09 7.90
CA ASP A 182 -22.04 -6.35 8.18
C ASP A 182 -21.61 -7.76 7.76
N THR A 183 -22.53 -8.74 7.88
CA THR A 183 -22.26 -10.14 7.51
C THR A 183 -22.17 -10.27 5.99
N ASP A 184 -23.15 -9.76 5.26
CA ASP A 184 -23.18 -9.81 3.80
C ASP A 184 -22.06 -8.94 3.18
N GLU A 185 -21.69 -7.80 3.78
CA GLU A 185 -20.53 -7.00 3.36
C GLU A 185 -19.22 -7.79 3.51
N ALA A 186 -19.05 -8.53 4.60
CA ALA A 186 -17.88 -9.38 4.81
C ALA A 186 -17.85 -10.57 3.81
N GLU A 187 -19.00 -11.11 3.43
CA GLU A 187 -19.09 -12.13 2.37
C GLU A 187 -18.77 -11.53 0.99
N LEU A 188 -19.32 -10.35 0.67
CA LEU A 188 -19.06 -9.63 -0.57
C LEU A 188 -17.56 -9.37 -0.75
N ALA A 189 -16.89 -8.89 0.30
CA ALA A 189 -15.45 -8.66 0.29
C ALA A 189 -14.64 -9.94 0.00
N ARG A 190 -15.10 -11.12 0.47
CA ARG A 190 -14.46 -12.40 0.15
C ARG A 190 -14.65 -12.78 -1.32
N VAL A 191 -15.83 -12.55 -1.88
CA VAL A 191 -16.13 -12.80 -3.31
C VAL A 191 -15.27 -11.88 -4.20
N GLU A 192 -15.21 -10.59 -3.88
CA GLU A 192 -14.35 -9.63 -4.58
C GLU A 192 -12.88 -10.05 -4.53
N GLN A 193 -12.39 -10.46 -3.35
CA GLN A 193 -11.03 -10.94 -3.20
C GLN A 193 -10.75 -12.16 -4.07
N ARG A 194 -11.69 -13.12 -4.13
CA ARG A 194 -11.54 -14.31 -4.98
C ARG A 194 -11.51 -13.96 -6.47
N ILE A 195 -12.35 -13.03 -6.91
CA ILE A 195 -12.34 -12.52 -8.30
C ILE A 195 -10.98 -11.90 -8.63
N GLU A 196 -10.45 -11.06 -7.75
CA GLU A 196 -9.13 -10.44 -7.94
C GLU A 196 -8.00 -11.46 -7.92
N ASP A 197 -8.08 -12.51 -7.09
CA ASP A 197 -7.10 -13.59 -7.06
C ASP A 197 -7.03 -14.33 -8.41
N ILE A 198 -8.17 -14.64 -9.02
CA ILE A 198 -8.24 -15.31 -10.34
C ILE A 198 -7.66 -14.38 -11.42
N LYS A 199 -8.06 -13.11 -11.43
CA LYS A 199 -7.51 -12.12 -12.39
C LYS A 199 -6.01 -11.95 -12.24
N ASN A 200 -5.50 -11.96 -11.01
CA ASN A 200 -4.06 -11.83 -10.75
C ASN A 200 -3.30 -13.12 -11.08
N ALA A 201 -3.92 -14.30 -10.96
CA ALA A 201 -3.32 -15.56 -11.41
C ALA A 201 -3.10 -15.58 -12.93
N GLY A 202 -3.99 -14.94 -13.71
CA GLY A 202 -3.83 -14.77 -15.16
C GLY A 202 -2.71 -13.81 -15.58
N LYS A 203 -2.13 -13.06 -14.65
CA LYS A 203 -0.98 -12.16 -14.89
C LYS A 203 0.32 -12.91 -14.64
N VAL A 204 0.90 -13.45 -15.71
CA VAL A 204 2.11 -14.29 -15.63
C VAL A 204 3.30 -13.50 -16.16
N TYR A 205 4.44 -13.59 -15.48
CA TYR A 205 5.70 -13.04 -15.98
C TYR A 205 6.39 -14.07 -16.85
N ASP A 206 7.06 -13.62 -17.92
CA ASP A 206 7.98 -14.46 -18.66
C ASP A 206 9.03 -15.06 -17.72
N THR A 207 9.31 -16.35 -17.84
CA THR A 207 10.14 -17.07 -16.87
C THR A 207 11.61 -16.63 -16.96
N GLU A 208 12.09 -16.30 -18.15
CA GLU A 208 13.46 -15.86 -18.40
C GLU A 208 13.65 -14.41 -17.94
N GLU A 209 12.68 -13.53 -18.21
CA GLU A 209 12.69 -12.16 -17.67
C GLU A 209 12.59 -12.14 -16.14
N LYS A 210 11.74 -12.99 -15.56
CA LYS A 210 11.56 -13.12 -14.11
C LYS A 210 12.82 -13.55 -13.39
N ALA A 211 13.65 -14.40 -14.03
CA ALA A 211 14.94 -14.81 -13.49
C ALA A 211 15.97 -13.68 -13.42
N LEU A 212 15.74 -12.56 -14.12
CA LEU A 212 16.56 -11.34 -14.06
C LEU A 212 15.94 -10.24 -13.18
N ALA A 213 14.65 -10.35 -12.90
CA ALA A 213 13.91 -9.39 -12.09
C ALA A 213 13.80 -9.79 -10.62
N GLY A 214 13.54 -8.80 -9.79
CA GLY A 214 13.27 -8.95 -8.36
C GLY A 214 12.02 -8.22 -7.93
N CYS A 215 11.80 -8.19 -6.62
CA CYS A 215 10.74 -7.42 -6.01
C CYS A 215 11.21 -6.66 -4.78
N ILE A 216 10.56 -5.53 -4.52
CA ILE A 216 10.74 -4.74 -3.31
C ILE A 216 9.41 -4.71 -2.57
N VAL A 217 9.45 -5.06 -1.29
CA VAL A 217 8.31 -4.91 -0.38
C VAL A 217 8.50 -3.66 0.46
N THR A 218 7.45 -2.83 0.50
CA THR A 218 7.45 -1.54 1.19
C THR A 218 6.21 -1.34 2.04
N ILE A 219 6.26 -0.35 2.93
CA ILE A 219 5.12 0.12 3.72
C ILE A 219 4.64 1.45 3.11
N ALA A 220 3.38 1.48 2.69
CA ALA A 220 2.69 2.66 2.18
C ALA A 220 2.34 3.65 3.31
N HIS A 221 1.88 4.85 2.95
CA HIS A 221 1.62 5.90 3.94
C HIS A 221 0.47 5.60 4.91
N ASP A 222 -0.46 4.74 4.51
CA ASP A 222 -1.59 4.27 5.31
C ASP A 222 -1.22 3.06 6.20
N GLY A 223 0.05 2.62 6.18
CA GLY A 223 0.50 1.44 6.91
C GLY A 223 0.19 0.12 6.19
N THR A 224 -0.30 0.14 4.95
CA THR A 224 -0.50 -1.08 4.17
C THR A 224 0.81 -1.58 3.55
N MET A 225 0.93 -2.89 3.38
CA MET A 225 2.08 -3.50 2.72
C MET A 225 1.91 -3.41 1.20
N HIS A 226 2.86 -2.77 0.54
CA HIS A 226 2.91 -2.65 -0.91
C HIS A 226 4.07 -3.46 -1.49
N ILE A 227 3.77 -4.35 -2.44
CA ILE A 227 4.75 -5.20 -3.11
C ILE A 227 4.89 -4.73 -4.56
N GLU A 228 6.06 -4.18 -4.91
CA GLU A 228 6.39 -3.85 -6.29
C GLU A 228 7.15 -5.04 -6.92
N LEU A 229 6.57 -5.64 -7.95
CA LEU A 229 7.13 -6.78 -8.68
C LEU A 229 7.77 -6.32 -10.00
N GLY A 230 8.68 -7.14 -10.53
CA GLY A 230 9.23 -6.93 -11.89
C GLY A 230 10.32 -5.87 -11.96
N LEU A 231 11.10 -5.66 -10.90
CA LEU A 231 12.19 -4.67 -10.86
C LEU A 231 13.52 -5.31 -11.28
N VAL A 232 14.13 -4.77 -12.33
CA VAL A 232 15.42 -5.24 -12.86
C VAL A 232 16.52 -4.28 -12.44
N GLN A 233 17.58 -4.81 -11.80
CA GLN A 233 18.72 -4.02 -11.36
C GLN A 233 19.50 -3.45 -12.56
N PRO A 234 20.15 -2.29 -12.40
CA PRO A 234 20.98 -1.70 -13.45
C PRO A 234 22.00 -2.67 -14.07
N ASP A 235 22.59 -3.53 -13.23
CA ASP A 235 23.60 -4.53 -13.63
C ASP A 235 23.02 -5.61 -14.57
N ASP A 236 21.72 -5.89 -14.47
CA ASP A 236 21.02 -6.92 -15.26
C ASP A 236 20.36 -6.38 -16.53
N LEU A 237 20.42 -5.05 -16.77
CA LEU A 237 19.78 -4.43 -17.93
C LEU A 237 20.35 -4.92 -19.26
N ALA A 238 21.66 -5.18 -19.31
CA ALA A 238 22.31 -5.70 -20.51
C ALA A 238 21.80 -7.11 -20.85
N ALA A 239 21.64 -7.96 -19.83
CA ALA A 239 21.10 -9.31 -19.99
C ALA A 239 19.63 -9.27 -20.45
N LEU A 240 18.81 -8.41 -19.84
CA LEU A 240 17.41 -8.23 -20.25
C LEU A 240 17.26 -7.77 -21.71
N ARG A 241 18.11 -6.83 -22.16
CA ARG A 241 18.10 -6.37 -23.55
C ARG A 241 18.52 -7.47 -24.52
N ALA A 242 19.54 -8.25 -24.17
CA ALA A 242 19.97 -9.37 -25.00
C ALA A 242 18.86 -10.41 -25.15
N LEU A 243 18.17 -10.74 -24.05
CA LEU A 243 17.03 -11.66 -24.01
C LEU A 243 15.93 -11.24 -24.99
N ARG A 244 15.45 -9.99 -24.85
CA ARG A 244 14.40 -9.43 -25.72
C ARG A 244 14.79 -9.40 -27.20
N ASN A 245 16.07 -9.14 -27.49
CA ASN A 245 16.56 -9.10 -28.87
C ASN A 245 16.58 -10.50 -29.50
N LEU A 246 16.88 -11.55 -28.72
CA LEU A 246 16.84 -12.94 -29.19
C LEU A 246 15.41 -13.37 -29.52
N ASP A 247 14.42 -12.95 -28.72
CA ASP A 247 13.00 -13.22 -29.01
C ASP A 247 12.55 -12.54 -30.30
N THR A 248 12.97 -11.29 -30.54
CA THR A 248 12.65 -10.60 -31.81
C THR A 248 13.33 -11.22 -33.02
N ALA A 249 14.54 -11.78 -32.87
CA ALA A 249 15.25 -12.45 -33.96
C ALA A 249 14.65 -13.83 -34.29
N ASN A 250 14.05 -14.50 -33.31
CA ASN A 250 13.33 -15.77 -33.52
C ASN A 250 11.87 -15.57 -34.00
N GLY A 251 11.29 -14.38 -33.81
CA GLY A 251 9.93 -14.03 -34.23
C GLY A 251 9.79 -13.55 -35.69
N ASP A 252 10.88 -13.25 -36.39
CA ASP A 252 10.89 -12.71 -37.77
C ASP A 252 11.14 -13.79 -38.83
N ALA A 253 10.67 -15.02 -38.60
CA ALA A 253 10.66 -16.10 -39.58
C ALA A 253 9.22 -16.54 -39.88
N GLY A 254 8.42 -15.63 -40.41
CA GLY A 254 7.22 -15.98 -41.18
C GLY A 254 5.96 -15.18 -40.84
N GLN A 255 5.74 -14.06 -41.53
CA GLN A 255 4.61 -13.92 -42.47
C GLN A 255 4.59 -12.52 -43.07
N ASP A 256 5.11 -12.42 -44.30
CA ASP A 256 4.69 -11.41 -45.25
C ASP A 256 3.28 -11.81 -45.73
N ASP A 257 2.24 -11.10 -45.30
CA ASP A 257 1.07 -10.87 -46.15
C ASP A 257 0.50 -9.47 -45.89
N ALA A 258 0.58 -8.66 -46.94
CA ALA A 258 0.04 -7.34 -47.04
C ALA A 258 -1.44 -7.40 -47.43
N SER A 259 -2.32 -6.93 -46.55
CA SER A 259 -3.71 -6.67 -46.92
C SER A 259 -4.28 -5.47 -46.17
N MET A 260 -4.35 -4.37 -46.91
CA MET A 260 -5.08 -3.12 -46.67
C MET A 260 -6.41 -3.31 -45.91
N HIS A 261 -6.72 -2.46 -44.92
CA HIS A 261 -8.08 -1.91 -44.69
C HIS A 261 -7.99 -0.58 -43.90
N GLY A 262 -8.71 0.44 -44.41
CA GLY A 262 -8.64 1.84 -43.97
C GLY A 262 -9.37 2.18 -42.66
N PRO A 263 -9.27 3.44 -42.20
CA PRO A 263 -9.66 3.84 -40.85
C PRO A 263 -11.18 3.95 -40.68
N CYS A 264 -11.75 3.15 -39.78
CA CYS A 264 -13.13 3.31 -39.34
C CYS A 264 -13.20 4.39 -38.24
N GLN A 265 -13.82 5.53 -38.57
CA GLN A 265 -14.17 6.57 -37.61
C GLN A 265 -15.35 6.09 -36.75
N CYS A 266 -15.20 6.03 -35.42
CA CYS A 266 -16.35 5.95 -34.51
C CYS A 266 -16.57 7.31 -33.82
N GLN A 267 -17.81 7.80 -33.94
CA GLN A 267 -18.25 9.09 -33.45
C GLN A 267 -18.47 9.06 -31.93
N LYS A 268 -18.21 10.24 -31.33
CA LYS A 268 -18.48 10.59 -29.94
C LYS A 268 -19.98 10.50 -29.62
N GLY A 269 -20.34 9.72 -28.62
CA GLY A 269 -21.63 9.79 -27.93
C GLY A 269 -21.40 9.90 -26.42
N ARG A 270 -21.74 11.04 -25.82
CA ARG A 270 -21.78 11.26 -24.37
C ARG A 270 -23.02 10.58 -23.79
N SER A 271 -22.90 9.85 -22.69
CA SER A 271 -23.93 9.87 -21.65
C SER A 271 -23.35 9.52 -20.28
N ARG A 272 -23.91 10.16 -19.26
CA ARG A 272 -23.58 10.07 -17.83
C ARG A 272 -24.34 8.89 -17.22
N ASN A 273 -23.64 7.95 -16.58
CA ASN A 273 -24.00 7.33 -15.29
C ASN A 273 -22.96 6.29 -14.91
N LEU A 274 -22.06 6.68 -14.00
CA LEU A 274 -21.07 5.81 -13.37
C LEU A 274 -21.74 5.13 -12.18
N ARG A 275 -22.00 3.83 -12.30
CA ARG A 275 -22.17 2.79 -11.23
C ARG A 275 -22.74 1.45 -11.74
N LYS A 276 -23.04 1.30 -13.04
CA LYS A 276 -23.49 0.01 -13.64
C LYS A 276 -22.59 -0.49 -14.78
N ALA A 277 -21.29 -0.19 -14.74
CA ALA A 277 -20.39 -0.41 -15.88
C ALA A 277 -19.41 -1.59 -15.75
N TRP A 278 -19.61 -2.51 -14.80
CA TRP A 278 -18.66 -3.62 -14.58
C TRP A 278 -19.02 -4.92 -15.33
N CYS A 279 -20.29 -5.19 -15.67
CA CYS A 279 -20.68 -6.49 -16.27
C CYS A 279 -20.91 -6.53 -17.80
N HIS A 280 -20.99 -5.41 -18.52
CA HIS A 280 -21.36 -5.45 -19.96
C HIS A 280 -20.20 -5.40 -20.97
N GLY A 281 -18.94 -5.37 -20.52
CA GLY A 281 -17.79 -5.15 -21.39
C GLY A 281 -17.11 -6.39 -21.99
N LEU A 282 -17.35 -7.60 -21.48
CA LEU A 282 -16.48 -8.75 -21.79
C LEU A 282 -17.16 -9.99 -22.40
N PHE A 283 -18.48 -10.00 -22.63
CA PHE A 283 -19.17 -11.19 -23.14
C PHE A 283 -19.74 -11.02 -24.54
N ARG A 284 -18.90 -10.63 -25.51
CA ARG A 284 -19.30 -10.66 -26.93
C ARG A 284 -18.15 -10.91 -27.89
N CYS A 285 -17.53 -12.09 -27.80
CA CYS A 285 -16.74 -12.68 -28.88
C CYS A 285 -16.67 -14.21 -28.70
N ALA A 286 -17.75 -14.91 -29.02
CA ALA A 286 -17.74 -16.33 -29.38
C ALA A 286 -19.12 -16.73 -29.90
N ASP A 287 -19.37 -16.53 -31.20
CA ASP A 287 -20.06 -17.53 -32.04
C ASP A 287 -20.29 -16.99 -33.44
N ARG A 288 -19.61 -17.60 -34.42
CA ARG A 288 -20.17 -17.91 -35.75
C ARG A 288 -19.26 -18.93 -36.43
N GLY A 289 -19.37 -20.17 -35.95
CA GLY A 289 -18.98 -21.35 -36.71
C GLY A 289 -20.01 -21.61 -37.82
N THR A 290 -19.49 -21.76 -39.04
CA THR A 290 -19.89 -22.74 -40.07
C THR A 290 -21.37 -23.12 -40.21
N ASP A 291 -22.04 -22.53 -41.19
CA ASP A 291 -23.08 -23.17 -42.01
C ASP A 291 -22.69 -22.87 -43.46
N GLY A 292 -22.31 -23.83 -44.29
CA GLY A 292 -23.21 -24.85 -44.81
C GLY A 292 -23.69 -24.36 -46.18
N ASP A 293 -22.94 -24.70 -47.23
CA ASP A 293 -23.27 -24.47 -48.64
C ASP A 293 -24.32 -25.49 -49.10
N PRO A 294 -25.49 -25.05 -49.58
CA PRO A 294 -26.18 -25.83 -50.59
C PRO A 294 -26.75 -24.91 -51.68
N HIS A 295 -26.20 -24.99 -52.89
CA HIS A 295 -26.94 -25.48 -54.07
C HIS A 295 -26.27 -25.01 -55.36
N ARG A 296 -25.59 -25.95 -56.01
CA ARG A 296 -25.29 -25.92 -57.45
C ARG A 296 -26.13 -27.00 -58.13
N ARG A 297 -26.73 -26.63 -59.27
CA ARG A 297 -27.43 -27.42 -60.31
C ARG A 297 -28.97 -27.48 -60.17
N HIS A 298 -29.66 -26.79 -61.06
CA HIS A 298 -30.15 -27.42 -62.29
C HIS A 298 -30.24 -26.39 -63.43
N ALA A 299 -29.73 -26.81 -64.58
CA ALA A 299 -29.95 -26.23 -65.89
C ALA A 299 -30.93 -27.14 -66.64
N GLN A 300 -31.70 -26.51 -67.55
CA GLN A 300 -32.78 -27.02 -68.42
C GLN A 300 -34.15 -27.18 -67.75
#